data_AF-A0A7W1I5N3-F1
#
_entry.id   AF-A0A7W1I5N3-F1
#
_cell.length_a   1.000
_cell.length_b   1.000
_cell.length_c   1.000
_cell.angle_alpha   90.00
_cell.angle_beta   90.00
_cell.angle_gamma   90.00
#
_symmetry.space_group_name_H-M   'P 1'
#
loop_
_entity.id
_entity.type
_entity.pdbx_description
1 polymer ?
#
loop_
_entity_poly.entity_id
_entity_poly.type
_entity_poly.pdbx_seq_one_letter_code
_entity_poly.pdbx_strand_id
1 'polypeptide(L)'
;MVHDRHLDLILAGFPGSPRYGENEPLQYSEWEIYWMMARMVPRLLWNRYRHGRALDVLVTHAPPRGVNDRDDQAHRGFEALRRFLRWFRPAYHLHGHVHLYDRTVEHEQQFGETRVINVFPYRVIEIESRRSLTRQARSATPVSKLADAESDWSPAPAPPSSSPAGPRP
;
A
#
# COMPACT_ATOMS: atom_id res chain seq x y z
N MET A 1 -9.13 -15.68 -2.73
CA MET A 1 -8.13 -14.85 -3.45
C MET A 1 -8.74 -14.39 -4.75
N VAL A 2 -8.61 -13.10 -5.06
CA VAL A 2 -9.22 -12.45 -6.23
C VAL A 2 -8.15 -11.60 -6.91
N HIS A 3 -8.07 -11.64 -8.23
CA HIS A 3 -7.25 -10.70 -9.01
C HIS A 3 -8.20 -9.84 -9.83
N ASP A 4 -8.32 -8.57 -9.45
CA ASP A 4 -9.04 -7.58 -10.22
C ASP A 4 -8.15 -7.13 -11.39
N ARG A 5 -8.54 -7.51 -12.61
CA ARG A 5 -7.78 -7.18 -13.82
C ARG A 5 -7.94 -5.71 -14.23
N HIS A 6 -9.03 -5.05 -13.84
CA HIS A 6 -9.29 -3.64 -14.19
C HIS A 6 -8.39 -2.73 -13.38
N LEU A 7 -8.26 -3.00 -12.07
CA LEU A 7 -7.39 -2.24 -11.18
C LEU A 7 -5.95 -2.77 -11.14
N ASP A 8 -5.72 -3.96 -11.70
CA ASP A 8 -4.50 -4.75 -11.52
C ASP A 8 -4.18 -4.92 -10.02
N LEU A 9 -5.15 -5.43 -9.27
CA LEU A 9 -5.07 -5.56 -7.81
C LEU A 9 -5.25 -7.03 -7.39
N ILE A 10 -4.30 -7.56 -6.62
CA ILE A 10 -4.34 -8.94 -6.12
C ILE A 10 -4.74 -8.92 -4.65
N LEU A 11 -5.88 -9.53 -4.33
CA LEU A 11 -6.46 -9.57 -2.99
C LEU A 11 -6.56 -11.00 -2.47
N ALA A 12 -6.39 -11.16 -1.17
CA ALA A 12 -6.58 -12.41 -0.46
C ALA A 12 -7.17 -12.11 0.92
N GLY A 13 -7.77 -13.13 1.53
CA GLY A 13 -8.28 -12.96 2.87
C GLY A 13 -8.48 -14.27 3.61
N PHE A 14 -8.52 -14.14 4.93
CA PHE A 14 -8.76 -15.23 5.86
C PHE A 14 -9.94 -14.88 6.78
N PRO A 15 -10.98 -15.72 6.86
CA PRO A 15 -12.07 -15.51 7.78
C PRO A 15 -11.69 -15.81 9.23
N GLY A 16 -12.50 -15.32 10.16
CA GLY A 16 -12.60 -15.82 11.52
C GLY A 16 -11.65 -15.23 12.56
N SER A 17 -11.84 -15.68 13.79
CA SER A 17 -11.17 -15.23 15.02
C SER A 17 -10.41 -16.38 15.70
N PRO A 18 -9.49 -16.09 16.63
CA PRO A 18 -8.89 -17.13 17.46
C PRO A 18 -9.96 -17.90 18.23
N ARG A 19 -9.67 -19.17 18.52
CA ARG A 19 -10.57 -19.98 19.36
C ARG A 19 -10.53 -19.51 20.83
N TYR A 20 -11.65 -18.99 21.33
CA TYR A 20 -11.83 -18.55 22.71
C TYR A 20 -13.14 -19.04 23.36
N GLY A 21 -14.05 -19.67 22.60
CA GLY A 21 -15.30 -20.22 23.12
C GLY A 21 -15.76 -21.44 22.30
N GLU A 22 -16.56 -22.31 22.91
CA GLU A 22 -16.96 -23.57 22.27
C GLU A 22 -18.12 -23.42 21.26
N ASN A 23 -18.84 -22.29 21.31
CA ASN A 23 -20.13 -22.13 20.64
C ASN A 23 -20.20 -20.98 19.61
N GLU A 24 -19.08 -20.38 19.22
CA GLU A 24 -19.11 -19.36 18.18
C GLU A 24 -18.70 -19.91 16.80
N PRO A 25 -19.46 -19.58 15.74
CA PRO A 25 -19.08 -19.94 14.39
C PRO A 25 -17.82 -19.17 13.95
N LEU A 26 -17.00 -19.78 13.11
CA LEU A 26 -15.79 -19.17 12.48
C LEU A 26 -14.62 -18.90 13.44
N GLN A 27 -14.47 -19.71 14.49
CA GLN A 27 -13.27 -19.72 15.32
C GLN A 27 -12.22 -20.73 14.82
N TYR A 28 -10.98 -20.28 14.69
CA TYR A 28 -9.87 -21.07 14.18
C TYR A 28 -8.69 -21.12 15.16
N SER A 29 -7.99 -22.25 15.16
CA SER A 29 -6.69 -22.41 15.77
C SER A 29 -5.57 -21.87 14.87
N GLU A 30 -4.40 -21.61 15.45
CA GLU A 30 -3.19 -21.27 14.71
C GLU A 30 -2.89 -22.27 13.58
N TRP A 31 -3.11 -23.57 13.84
CA TRP A 31 -2.84 -24.62 12.87
C TRP A 31 -3.81 -24.61 11.68
N GLU A 32 -5.08 -24.32 11.92
CA GLU A 32 -6.08 -24.18 10.86
C GLU A 32 -5.77 -23.00 9.95
N ILE A 33 -5.47 -21.83 10.53
CA ILE A 33 -5.03 -20.66 9.75
C ILE A 33 -3.73 -20.95 9.00
N TYR A 34 -2.77 -21.64 9.64
CA TYR A 34 -1.52 -22.04 9.00
C TYR A 34 -1.76 -22.94 7.79
N TRP A 35 -2.66 -23.92 7.88
CA TRP A 35 -3.02 -24.79 6.76
C TRP A 35 -3.73 -24.05 5.63
N MET A 36 -4.64 -23.13 5.97
CA MET A 36 -5.29 -22.26 4.97
C MET A 36 -4.26 -21.41 4.23
N MET A 37 -3.30 -20.84 4.98
CA MET A 37 -2.16 -20.13 4.40
C MET A 37 -1.34 -21.05 3.49
N ALA A 38 -0.94 -22.22 3.95
CA ALA A 38 -0.10 -23.17 3.20
C ALA A 38 -0.74 -23.55 1.85
N ARG A 39 -2.06 -23.76 1.82
CA ARG A 39 -2.80 -24.03 0.58
C ARG A 39 -2.80 -22.86 -0.40
N MET A 40 -2.64 -21.63 0.09
CA MET A 40 -2.58 -20.42 -0.74
C MET A 40 -1.16 -20.10 -1.23
N VAL A 41 -0.12 -20.59 -0.54
CA VAL A 41 1.30 -20.32 -0.88
C VAL A 41 1.65 -20.61 -2.35
N PRO A 42 1.31 -21.77 -2.95
CA PRO A 42 1.69 -22.06 -4.34
C PRO A 42 1.16 -21.01 -5.32
N ARG A 43 -0.07 -20.53 -5.08
CA ARG A 43 -0.71 -19.52 -5.92
C ARG A 43 -0.07 -18.14 -5.75
N LEU A 44 0.34 -17.80 -4.53
CA LEU A 44 1.07 -16.56 -4.24
C LEU A 44 2.46 -16.56 -4.88
N LEU A 45 3.16 -17.70 -4.84
CA LEU A 45 4.45 -17.87 -5.51
C LEU A 45 4.31 -17.77 -7.02
N TRP A 46 3.27 -18.39 -7.59
CA TRP A 46 2.95 -18.25 -9.01
C TRP A 46 2.69 -16.80 -9.41
N ASN A 47 1.94 -16.06 -8.60
CA ASN A 47 1.72 -14.63 -8.85
C ASN A 47 3.01 -13.82 -8.76
N ARG A 48 3.87 -14.11 -7.78
CA ARG A 48 5.18 -13.47 -7.67
C ARG A 48 6.02 -13.70 -8.91
N TYR A 49 6.01 -14.92 -9.45
CA TYR A 49 6.69 -15.26 -10.70
C TYR A 49 6.09 -14.52 -11.90
N ARG A 50 4.75 -14.47 -12.02
CA ARG A 50 4.08 -13.91 -13.20
C ARG A 50 3.97 -12.37 -13.22
N HIS A 51 3.84 -11.75 -12.06
CA HIS A 51 3.53 -10.32 -11.89
C HIS A 51 4.61 -9.55 -11.11
N GLY A 52 5.65 -10.23 -10.63
CA GLY A 52 6.68 -9.64 -9.75
C GLY A 52 6.23 -9.44 -8.31
N ARG A 53 4.97 -9.77 -7.96
CA ARG A 53 4.38 -9.60 -6.63
C ARG A 53 3.43 -10.72 -6.27
N ALA A 54 3.38 -11.08 -4.99
CA ALA A 54 2.53 -12.17 -4.51
C ALA A 54 1.10 -11.70 -4.22
N LEU A 55 0.96 -10.57 -3.52
CA LEU A 55 -0.29 -10.04 -2.99
C LEU A 55 -0.19 -8.53 -2.80
N ASP A 56 -1.26 -7.80 -3.07
CA ASP A 56 -1.34 -6.34 -2.82
C ASP A 56 -2.07 -6.04 -1.51
N VAL A 57 -3.25 -6.66 -1.30
CA VAL A 57 -4.11 -6.42 -0.13
C VAL A 57 -4.49 -7.73 0.53
N LEU A 58 -4.21 -7.84 1.83
CA LEU A 58 -4.69 -8.91 2.70
C LEU A 58 -5.87 -8.40 3.53
N VAL A 59 -6.98 -9.14 3.56
CA VAL A 59 -8.15 -8.82 4.39
C VAL A 59 -8.39 -9.97 5.37
N THR A 60 -8.29 -9.73 6.66
CA THR A 60 -8.60 -10.74 7.68
C THR A 60 -9.62 -10.22 8.67
N HIS A 61 -10.23 -11.12 9.43
CA HIS A 61 -11.04 -10.67 10.55
C HIS A 61 -10.16 -10.39 11.78
N ALA A 62 -9.29 -11.34 12.18
CA ALA A 62 -8.34 -11.17 13.28
C ALA A 62 -7.04 -10.43 12.88
N PRO A 63 -6.39 -9.71 13.81
CA PRO A 63 -5.08 -9.08 13.60
C PRO A 63 -3.91 -10.08 13.53
N PRO A 64 -2.72 -9.66 13.05
CA PRO A 64 -1.48 -10.40 13.27
C PRO A 64 -1.01 -10.32 14.73
N ARG A 65 -0.33 -11.34 15.23
CA ARG A 65 0.20 -11.34 16.62
C ARG A 65 1.21 -10.22 16.84
N GLY A 66 1.01 -9.43 17.89
CA GLY A 66 1.88 -8.31 18.29
C GLY A 66 1.79 -7.09 17.38
N VAL A 67 0.75 -7.00 16.55
CA VAL A 67 0.51 -5.87 15.64
C VAL A 67 -0.99 -5.56 15.61
N ASN A 68 -1.41 -4.42 16.16
CA ASN A 68 -2.82 -4.06 16.35
C ASN A 68 -3.69 -5.15 17.05
N ASP A 69 -3.08 -6.05 17.81
CA ASP A 69 -3.78 -7.05 18.62
C ASP A 69 -3.88 -6.61 20.09
N ARG A 70 -4.59 -7.40 20.90
CA ARG A 70 -4.65 -7.23 22.35
C ARG A 70 -4.21 -8.49 23.06
N ASP A 71 -3.94 -8.35 24.35
CA ASP A 71 -3.51 -9.46 25.20
C ASP A 71 -4.66 -10.37 25.63
N ASP A 72 -5.92 -9.93 25.50
CA ASP A 72 -7.07 -10.78 25.79
C ASP A 72 -7.24 -11.86 24.72
N GLN A 73 -7.76 -13.02 25.14
CA GLN A 73 -7.83 -14.21 24.30
C GLN A 73 -8.69 -14.02 23.04
N ALA A 74 -9.72 -13.19 23.11
CA ALA A 74 -10.62 -12.95 22.01
C ALA A 74 -9.98 -12.10 20.92
N HIS A 75 -9.23 -11.05 21.31
CA HIS A 75 -8.63 -10.09 20.38
C HIS A 75 -7.14 -10.35 20.08
N ARG A 76 -6.60 -11.47 20.56
CA ARG A 76 -5.23 -11.90 20.27
C ARG A 76 -5.03 -12.16 18.78
N GLY A 77 -3.94 -11.67 18.22
CA GLY A 77 -3.63 -11.92 16.81
C GLY A 77 -3.04 -13.31 16.56
N PHE A 78 -3.07 -13.75 15.30
CA PHE A 78 -2.45 -15.01 14.88
C PHE A 78 -0.96 -14.83 14.55
N GLU A 79 -0.12 -15.73 15.05
CA GLU A 79 1.30 -15.81 14.66
C GLU A 79 1.44 -16.26 13.21
N ALA A 80 0.54 -17.12 12.73
CA ALA A 80 0.47 -17.49 11.31
C ALA A 80 0.31 -16.27 10.40
N LEU A 81 -0.56 -15.32 10.75
CA LEU A 81 -0.74 -14.07 10.00
C LEU A 81 0.51 -13.19 10.08
N ARG A 82 1.13 -13.07 11.25
CA ARG A 82 2.40 -12.35 11.41
C ARG A 82 3.50 -12.94 10.52
N ARG A 83 3.57 -14.27 10.38
CA ARG A 83 4.50 -14.97 9.47
C ARG A 83 4.16 -14.68 8.00
N PHE A 84 2.86 -14.72 7.66
CA PHE A 84 2.38 -14.40 6.32
C PHE A 84 2.87 -13.02 5.86
N LEU A 85 2.74 -12.00 6.72
CA LEU A 85 3.20 -10.65 6.41
C LEU A 85 4.71 -10.59 6.14
N ARG A 86 5.53 -11.31 6.92
CA ARG A 86 6.99 -11.36 6.72
C ARG A 86 7.37 -11.93 5.34
N TRP A 87 6.65 -12.95 4.88
CA TRP A 87 6.97 -13.67 3.64
C TRP A 87 6.43 -12.98 2.38
N PHE A 88 5.19 -12.50 2.44
CA PHE A 88 4.51 -11.99 1.24
C PHE A 88 4.50 -10.47 1.15
N ARG A 89 4.67 -9.76 2.26
CA ARG A 89 4.78 -8.30 2.35
C ARG A 89 3.74 -7.58 1.49
N PRO A 90 2.43 -7.84 1.70
CA PRO A 90 1.40 -7.06 1.01
C PRO A 90 1.56 -5.57 1.36
N ALA A 91 1.12 -4.68 0.49
CA ALA A 91 1.14 -3.24 0.78
C ALA A 91 0.18 -2.91 1.95
N TYR A 92 -0.97 -3.60 1.99
CA TYR A 92 -2.01 -3.40 2.99
C TYR A 92 -2.43 -4.71 3.63
N HIS A 93 -2.62 -4.67 4.95
CA HIS A 93 -3.33 -5.69 5.70
C HIS A 93 -4.48 -5.03 6.47
N LEU A 94 -5.70 -5.29 6.03
CA LEU A 94 -6.92 -4.80 6.65
C LEU A 94 -7.44 -5.86 7.61
N HIS A 95 -7.68 -5.47 8.86
CA HIS A 95 -8.31 -6.35 9.84
C HIS A 95 -9.41 -5.64 10.61
N GLY A 96 -10.27 -6.43 11.26
CA GLY A 96 -11.28 -5.93 12.19
C GLY A 96 -11.09 -6.56 13.56
N HIS A 97 -12.21 -6.95 14.17
CA HIS A 97 -12.34 -7.68 15.43
C HIS A 97 -11.93 -6.88 16.68
N VAL A 98 -10.86 -6.09 16.62
CA VAL A 98 -10.43 -5.24 17.74
C VAL A 98 -11.27 -3.96 17.79
N HIS A 99 -12.23 -3.90 18.72
CA HIS A 99 -13.08 -2.73 18.90
C HIS A 99 -12.30 -1.59 19.57
N LEU A 100 -11.93 -0.58 18.78
CA LEU A 100 -11.35 0.66 19.28
C LEU A 100 -12.48 1.57 19.78
N TYR A 101 -12.79 1.48 21.08
CA TYR A 101 -13.77 2.37 21.73
C TYR A 101 -13.22 3.78 21.93
N ASP A 102 -11.89 3.90 21.99
CA ASP A 102 -11.19 5.17 22.07
C ASP A 102 -10.54 5.49 20.72
N ARG A 103 -10.88 6.67 20.17
CA ARG A 103 -10.39 7.16 18.87
C ARG A 103 -8.92 7.62 18.92
N THR A 104 -8.33 7.71 20.11
CA THR A 104 -6.92 8.05 20.29
C THR A 104 -5.99 6.84 20.12
N VAL A 105 -6.54 5.62 20.13
CA VAL A 105 -5.75 4.40 19.93
C VAL A 105 -5.34 4.31 18.46
N GLU A 106 -4.05 4.09 18.22
CA GLU A 106 -3.51 3.89 16.88
C GLU A 106 -4.21 2.71 16.19
N HIS A 107 -5.00 3.03 15.17
CA HIS A 107 -5.69 2.06 14.32
C HIS A 107 -4.83 1.58 13.16
N GLU A 108 -3.64 2.13 12.97
CA GLU A 108 -2.74 1.82 11.87
C GLU A 108 -1.32 1.65 12.40
N GLN A 109 -0.68 0.56 12.01
CA GLN A 109 0.69 0.23 12.40
C GLN A 109 1.48 -0.30 11.21
N GLN A 110 2.72 0.18 11.07
CA GLN A 110 3.63 -0.30 10.05
C GLN A 110 4.32 -1.60 10.52
N PHE A 111 4.23 -2.66 9.72
CA PHE A 111 4.94 -3.92 9.93
C PHE A 111 5.82 -4.24 8.72
N GLY A 112 7.11 -3.92 8.80
CA GLY A 112 8.02 -4.02 7.66
C GLY A 112 7.58 -3.11 6.53
N GLU A 113 7.23 -3.67 5.37
CA GLU A 113 6.69 -2.94 4.21
C GLU A 113 5.15 -2.89 4.20
N THR A 114 4.49 -3.58 5.13
CA THR A 114 3.03 -3.69 5.18
C THR A 114 2.41 -2.66 6.13
N ARG A 115 1.40 -1.94 5.65
CA ARG A 115 0.52 -1.11 6.49
C ARG A 115 -0.60 -1.99 7.05
N VAL A 116 -0.62 -2.20 8.37
CA VAL A 116 -1.65 -2.97 9.07
C VAL A 116 -2.68 -1.99 9.62
N ILE A 117 -3.93 -2.11 9.17
CA ILE A 117 -4.99 -1.13 9.44
C ILE A 117 -6.19 -1.85 10.04
N ASN A 118 -6.59 -1.42 11.23
CA ASN A 118 -7.86 -1.76 11.83
C ASN A 118 -8.97 -0.91 11.18
N VAL A 119 -9.95 -1.59 10.55
CA VAL A 119 -11.05 -0.93 9.82
C VAL A 119 -12.34 -0.85 10.62
N PHE A 120 -12.35 -1.20 11.91
CA PHE A 120 -13.55 -1.16 12.73
C PHE A 120 -14.08 0.27 12.96
N PRO A 121 -15.40 0.55 12.84
CA PRO A 121 -16.45 -0.34 12.30
C PRO A 121 -16.49 -0.37 10.76
N TYR A 122 -16.09 0.72 10.10
CA TYR A 122 -15.81 0.77 8.68
C TYR A 122 -14.76 1.86 8.40
N ARG A 123 -14.03 1.73 7.28
CA ARG A 123 -13.09 2.76 6.82
C ARG A 123 -13.04 2.80 5.30
N VAL A 124 -12.92 3.99 4.74
CA VAL A 124 -12.66 4.20 3.31
C VAL A 124 -11.16 4.34 3.12
N ILE A 125 -10.59 3.53 2.23
CA ILE A 125 -9.16 3.55 1.91
C ILE A 125 -9.04 3.80 0.42
N GLU A 126 -8.33 4.86 0.07
CA GLU A 126 -7.98 5.16 -1.31
C GLU A 126 -6.73 4.39 -1.69
N ILE A 127 -6.85 3.53 -2.70
CA ILE A 127 -5.75 2.73 -3.23
C ILE A 127 -5.54 3.16 -4.67
N GLU A 128 -4.37 3.72 -4.96
CA GLU A 128 -4.01 4.05 -6.34
C GLU A 128 -3.85 2.78 -7.17
N SER A 129 -4.56 2.73 -8.30
CA SER A 129 -4.45 1.58 -9.20
C SER A 129 -3.10 1.58 -9.91
N ARG A 130 -2.49 0.41 -10.07
CA ARG A 130 -1.21 0.31 -10.79
C ARG A 130 -1.36 0.68 -12.28
N ARG A 131 -2.57 0.50 -12.84
CA ARG A 131 -2.89 0.97 -14.19
C ARG A 131 -2.94 2.49 -14.30
N SER A 132 -3.51 3.20 -13.31
CA SER A 132 -3.53 4.66 -13.31
C SER A 132 -2.11 5.22 -13.19
N LEU A 133 -1.28 4.64 -12.31
CA LEU A 133 0.13 5.00 -12.19
C LEU A 133 0.90 4.77 -13.49
N THR A 134 0.71 3.61 -14.13
CA THR A 134 1.36 3.31 -15.42
C THR A 134 0.89 4.25 -16.53
N ARG A 135 -0.41 4.59 -16.56
CA ARG A 135 -0.98 5.52 -17.55
C ARG A 135 -0.45 6.94 -17.32
N GLN A 136 -0.39 7.40 -16.07
CA GLN A 136 0.15 8.71 -15.70
C GLN A 136 1.63 8.83 -16.05
N ALA A 137 2.42 7.79 -15.76
CA ALA A 137 3.84 7.73 -16.13
C ALA A 137 4.06 7.73 -17.65
N ARG A 138 3.14 7.16 -18.44
CA ARG A 138 3.17 7.20 -19.91
C ARG A 138 2.68 8.52 -20.50
N SER A 139 1.79 9.23 -19.81
CA SER A 139 1.29 10.55 -20.24
C SER A 139 2.18 11.71 -19.78
N ALA A 140 3.02 11.50 -18.76
CA ALA A 140 4.07 12.44 -18.40
C ALA A 140 5.06 12.50 -19.57
N THR A 141 5.00 13.59 -20.34
CA THR A 141 5.95 13.85 -21.43
C THR A 141 7.37 13.75 -20.87
N PRO A 142 8.29 13.04 -21.53
CA PRO A 142 9.69 13.09 -21.12
C PRO A 142 10.14 14.55 -21.18
N VAL A 143 10.70 15.06 -20.07
CA VAL A 143 11.41 16.33 -20.03
C VAL A 143 12.73 16.15 -20.77
N SER A 144 12.65 15.93 -22.08
CA SER A 144 13.77 15.87 -23.02
C SER A 144 13.43 16.42 -24.39
N LYS A 145 12.25 17.05 -24.56
CA LYS A 145 11.85 17.78 -25.78
C LYS A 145 11.50 19.25 -25.52
N LEU A 146 12.27 19.91 -24.65
CA LEU A 146 12.27 21.36 -24.47
C LEU A 146 13.67 21.97 -24.68
N ALA A 147 14.58 21.24 -25.33
CA ALA A 147 15.90 21.76 -25.73
C ALA A 147 15.99 22.17 -27.21
N ASP A 148 14.93 21.94 -28.01
CA ASP A 148 14.93 22.25 -29.46
C ASP A 148 14.21 23.57 -29.81
N ALA A 149 13.93 24.43 -28.81
CA ALA A 149 13.26 25.72 -29.01
C ALA A 149 14.11 26.94 -28.63
N GLU A 150 15.43 26.78 -28.46
CA GLU A 150 16.37 27.88 -28.19
C GLU A 150 17.38 28.06 -29.35
N SER A 151 16.95 28.03 -30.61
CA SER A 151 17.84 28.29 -31.76
C SER A 151 17.43 29.46 -32.66
N ASP A 152 16.49 30.31 -32.26
CA ASP A 152 16.02 31.43 -33.10
C ASP A 152 15.97 32.78 -32.36
N TRP A 153 16.84 32.97 -31.36
CA TRP A 153 17.02 34.27 -30.72
C TRP A 153 18.18 35.04 -31.37
N SER A 154 17.85 35.95 -32.30
CA SER A 154 18.78 37.00 -32.74
C SER A 154 18.75 38.17 -31.74
N PRO A 155 19.90 38.61 -31.19
CA PRO A 155 19.91 39.76 -30.31
C PRO A 155 19.64 41.06 -31.09
N ALA A 156 18.78 41.91 -30.54
CA ALA A 156 18.50 43.25 -31.06
C ALA A 156 19.78 44.13 -31.09
N PRO A 157 19.92 45.06 -32.05
CA PRO A 157 21.11 45.90 -32.16
C PRO A 157 21.28 46.83 -30.96
N ALA A 158 22.53 47.01 -30.53
CA ALA A 158 22.92 47.83 -29.39
C ALA A 158 22.52 49.32 -29.57
N PRO A 159 22.13 50.02 -28.48
CA PRO A 159 21.84 51.45 -28.54
C PRO A 159 23.12 52.28 -28.76
N PRO A 160 23.05 53.43 -29.45
CA PRO A 160 24.22 54.26 -29.75
C PRO A 160 24.81 54.91 -28.48
N SER A 161 26.15 54.96 -28.44
CA SER A 161 26.93 55.52 -27.34
C SER A 161 26.78 57.05 -27.26
N SER A 162 26.23 57.56 -26.16
CA SER A 162 26.26 58.97 -25.82
C SER A 162 27.57 59.34 -25.10
N SER A 163 28.45 60.06 -25.78
CA SER A 163 29.62 60.72 -25.19
C SER A 163 29.18 61.82 -24.22
N PRO A 164 29.78 61.95 -23.02
CA PRO A 164 29.56 63.12 -22.18
C PRO A 164 30.39 64.30 -22.68
N ALA A 165 29.71 65.36 -23.10
CA ALA A 165 30.30 66.68 -23.30
C ALA A 165 30.80 67.21 -21.96
N GLY A 166 32.09 67.52 -21.87
CA GLY A 166 32.68 68.18 -20.71
C GLY A 166 32.26 69.65 -20.62
N PRO A 167 32.27 70.26 -19.43
CA PRO A 167 32.11 71.70 -19.32
C PRO A 167 33.48 72.39 -19.27
N ARG A 168 33.65 73.41 -20.13
CA ARG A 168 34.46 74.61 -19.92
C ARG A 168 33.48 75.81 -19.93
N PRO A 169 33.84 77.02 -19.49
CA PRO A 169 34.98 77.45 -18.67
C PRO A 169 34.60 77.75 -17.21
#